data_AF-Q4RYH5-F1
#
_entry.id   AF-Q4RYH5-F1
#
_cell.length_a   1.000
_cell.length_b   1.000
_cell.length_c   1.000
_cell.angle_alpha   90.00
_cell.angle_beta   90.00
_cell.angle_gamma   90.00
#
_symmetry.space_group_name_H-M   'P 1'
#
loop_
_entity.id
_entity.type
_entity.pdbx_description
1 polymer ?
#
loop_
_entity_poly.entity_id
_entity_poly.type
_entity_poly.pdbx_seq_one_letter_code
_entity_poly.pdbx_strand_id
1 'polypeptide(L)'
;AKPVTIAQYLRQLSKHRNFMWFASMNLVQVFHCHFNSNFFPLFLEHLLSDNISASTGSVLLGISYIAPHLNNLYFLTLCQRYGVYQVIRWLFMLKLGLSVAMLLAGADHIYLLCVFIASNRVFTEGTCKLLKLVISDLVDEDFVINRRQQAASALLFGMVALLTKPGQTFAPLIGTWLLCVYTGYDIFERQPVKDTLVSVPDTATGLGTPPLRLGCFYMLVFVPITCALLQLAAWSRFTLHGRKLQGIKTLRQGSHQGHLIDVKAI
;
A
#
# COMPACT_ATOMS: atom_id res chain seq x y z
N ALA A 1 18.26 26.69 -22.63
CA ALA A 1 18.16 25.22 -22.45
C ALA A 1 17.07 24.69 -23.38
N LYS A 2 17.29 23.58 -24.10
CA LYS A 2 16.30 23.03 -25.05
C LYS A 2 15.04 22.55 -24.30
N PRO A 3 13.82 22.84 -24.79
CA PRO A 3 12.59 22.32 -24.19
C PRO A 3 12.62 20.79 -24.28
N VAL A 4 12.57 20.11 -23.14
CA VAL A 4 12.53 18.65 -23.07
C VAL A 4 11.11 18.22 -23.44
N THR A 5 10.97 17.47 -24.54
CA THR A 5 9.66 16.91 -24.92
C THR A 5 9.18 15.95 -23.82
N ILE A 6 7.86 15.84 -23.63
CA ILE A 6 7.25 14.93 -22.65
C ILE A 6 7.82 13.51 -22.79
N ALA A 7 7.94 12.97 -24.02
CA ALA A 7 8.53 11.65 -24.26
C ALA A 7 9.98 11.51 -23.74
N GLN A 8 10.80 12.55 -23.86
CA GLN A 8 12.17 12.55 -23.35
C GLN A 8 12.18 12.62 -21.82
N TYR A 9 11.28 13.40 -21.21
CA TYR A 9 11.10 13.44 -19.76
C TYR A 9 10.73 12.05 -19.21
N LEU A 10 9.77 11.38 -19.86
CA LEU A 10 9.33 10.02 -19.51
C LEU A 10 10.48 9.02 -19.58
N ARG A 11 11.27 9.07 -20.65
CA ARG A 11 12.42 8.19 -20.85
C ARG A 11 13.56 8.46 -19.86
N GLN A 12 13.73 9.71 -19.44
CA GLN A 12 14.69 10.05 -18.39
C GLN A 12 14.21 9.46 -17.07
N LEU A 13 12.97 9.74 -16.67
CA LEU A 13 12.40 9.32 -15.40
C LEU A 13 12.40 7.79 -15.23
N SER A 14 12.09 7.02 -16.29
CA SER A 14 12.13 5.56 -16.24
C SER A 14 13.53 4.97 -16.07
N LYS A 15 14.59 5.73 -16.37
CA LYS A 15 15.99 5.33 -16.10
C LYS A 15 16.43 5.64 -14.67
N HIS A 16 15.68 6.46 -13.91
CA HIS A 16 16.02 6.75 -12.52
C HIS A 16 15.73 5.53 -11.64
N ARG A 17 16.80 4.93 -11.10
CA ARG A 17 16.72 3.73 -10.27
C ARG A 17 15.83 3.93 -9.04
N ASN A 18 15.95 5.07 -8.36
CA ASN A 18 15.13 5.41 -7.19
C ASN A 18 13.65 5.53 -7.54
N PHE A 19 13.33 6.16 -8.68
CA PHE A 19 11.97 6.26 -9.17
C PHE A 19 11.37 4.89 -9.45
N MET A 20 12.10 4.00 -10.13
CA MET A 20 11.62 2.65 -10.43
C MET A 20 11.39 1.81 -9.18
N TRP A 21 12.32 1.79 -8.22
CA TRP A 21 12.13 1.05 -6.96
C TRP A 21 10.97 1.60 -6.14
N PHE A 22 10.82 2.92 -6.10
CA PHE A 22 9.67 3.57 -5.46
C PHE A 22 8.36 3.21 -6.16
N ALA A 23 8.31 3.29 -7.50
CA ALA A 23 7.12 2.97 -8.28
C ALA A 23 6.69 1.50 -8.10
N SER A 24 7.64 0.56 -8.11
CA SER A 24 7.36 -0.85 -7.84
C SER A 24 6.81 -1.07 -6.43
N MET A 25 7.42 -0.47 -5.41
CA MET A 25 6.93 -0.56 -4.03
C MET A 25 5.55 0.09 -3.87
N ASN A 26 5.35 1.27 -4.47
CA ASN A 26 4.11 2.02 -4.38
C ASN A 26 2.97 1.32 -5.16
N LEU A 27 3.27 0.59 -6.25
CA LEU A 27 2.30 -0.26 -6.93
C LEU A 27 1.75 -1.33 -5.98
N VAL A 28 2.63 -2.05 -5.27
CA VAL A 28 2.23 -3.05 -4.27
C VAL A 28 1.46 -2.40 -3.11
N GLN A 29 1.86 -1.21 -2.69
CA GLN A 29 1.15 -0.47 -1.65
C GLN A 29 -0.26 -0.04 -2.09
N VAL A 30 -0.42 0.48 -3.31
CA VAL A 30 -1.73 0.84 -3.86
C VAL A 30 -2.61 -0.39 -3.99
N PHE A 31 -2.07 -1.50 -4.50
CA PHE A 31 -2.77 -2.79 -4.49
C PHE A 31 -3.24 -3.16 -3.08
N HIS A 32 -2.35 -3.17 -2.09
CA HIS A 32 -2.70 -3.57 -0.72
C HIS A 32 -3.74 -2.63 -0.07
N CYS A 33 -3.63 -1.32 -0.28
CA CYS A 33 -4.61 -0.35 0.21
C CYS A 33 -6.01 -0.60 -0.38
N HIS A 34 -6.09 -0.80 -1.69
CA HIS A 34 -7.37 -1.07 -2.34
C HIS A 34 -7.91 -2.44 -1.99
N PHE A 35 -7.05 -3.45 -1.92
CA PHE A 35 -7.42 -4.79 -1.51
C PHE A 35 -8.06 -4.77 -0.11
N ASN A 36 -7.37 -4.15 0.86
CA ASN A 36 -7.89 -4.03 2.21
C ASN A 36 -9.24 -3.30 2.20
N SER A 37 -9.34 -2.12 1.59
CA SER A 37 -10.61 -1.36 1.56
C SER A 37 -11.78 -2.09 0.89
N ASN A 38 -11.54 -2.89 -0.17
CA ASN A 38 -12.60 -3.61 -0.87
C ASN A 38 -13.07 -4.85 -0.09
N PHE A 39 -12.16 -5.62 0.50
CA PHE A 39 -12.48 -6.87 1.20
C PHE A 39 -12.68 -6.70 2.71
N PHE A 40 -12.44 -5.51 3.25
CA PHE A 40 -12.63 -5.21 4.69
C PHE A 40 -14.04 -5.53 5.20
N PRO A 41 -15.14 -5.14 4.52
CA PRO A 41 -16.48 -5.50 4.99
C PRO A 41 -16.69 -7.01 5.05
N LEU A 42 -16.20 -7.73 4.04
CA LEU A 42 -16.29 -9.19 3.94
C LEU A 42 -15.53 -9.86 5.09
N PHE A 43 -14.33 -9.37 5.43
CA PHE A 43 -13.57 -9.86 6.58
C PHE A 43 -14.32 -9.65 7.90
N LEU A 44 -14.92 -8.48 8.11
CA LEU A 44 -15.66 -8.24 9.36
C LEU A 44 -16.91 -9.10 9.47
N GLU A 45 -17.66 -9.27 8.38
CA GLU A 45 -18.86 -10.10 8.36
C GLU A 45 -18.51 -11.57 8.62
N HIS A 46 -17.58 -12.14 7.87
CA HIS A 46 -17.34 -13.59 7.94
C HIS A 46 -16.40 -14.02 9.06
N LEU A 47 -15.57 -13.12 9.61
CA LEU A 47 -14.65 -13.44 10.70
C LEU A 47 -15.16 -13.02 12.09
N LEU A 48 -16.07 -12.02 12.18
CA LEU A 48 -16.49 -11.45 13.47
C LEU A 48 -18.01 -11.53 13.74
N SER A 49 -18.87 -11.77 12.74
CA SER A 49 -20.34 -11.68 12.91
C SER A 49 -20.91 -12.63 13.96
N ASP A 50 -20.36 -13.85 14.09
CA ASP A 50 -20.87 -14.83 15.07
C ASP A 50 -20.63 -14.44 16.54
N ASN A 51 -19.73 -13.49 16.79
CA ASN A 51 -19.26 -13.17 18.15
C ASN A 51 -19.39 -11.69 18.54
N ILE A 52 -19.74 -10.82 17.59
CA ILE A 52 -19.87 -9.37 17.82
C ILE A 52 -21.26 -8.93 17.34
N SER A 53 -22.00 -8.22 18.19
CA SER A 53 -23.29 -7.63 17.81
C SER A 53 -23.13 -6.75 16.56
N ALA A 54 -24.07 -6.82 15.63
CA ALA A 54 -24.08 -6.04 14.38
C ALA A 54 -23.86 -4.52 14.61
N SER A 55 -24.32 -4.00 15.75
CA SER A 55 -24.07 -2.62 16.20
C SER A 55 -22.59 -2.32 16.44
N THR A 56 -21.88 -3.21 17.11
CA THR A 56 -20.45 -3.08 17.43
C THR A 56 -19.60 -3.26 16.18
N GLY A 57 -19.98 -4.17 15.27
CA GLY A 57 -19.33 -4.31 13.96
C GLY A 57 -19.42 -3.02 13.12
N SER A 58 -20.59 -2.35 13.14
CA SER A 58 -20.80 -1.08 12.44
C SER A 58 -20.00 0.08 13.04
N VAL A 59 -19.88 0.13 14.37
CA VAL A 59 -19.01 1.12 15.06
C VAL A 59 -17.54 0.86 14.75
N LEU A 60 -17.10 -0.40 14.79
CA LEU A 60 -15.73 -0.80 14.47
C LEU A 60 -15.38 -0.45 13.01
N LEU A 61 -16.33 -0.67 12.09
CA LEU A 61 -16.26 -0.20 10.69
C LEU A 61 -15.98 1.30 10.67
N GLY A 62 -16.87 2.11 11.26
CA GLY A 62 -16.76 3.57 11.26
C GLY A 62 -15.44 4.09 11.84
N ILE A 63 -15.04 3.57 13.01
CA ILE A 63 -13.76 3.92 13.64
C ILE A 63 -12.59 3.54 12.73
N SER A 64 -12.63 2.39 12.07
CA SER A 64 -11.57 1.94 11.16
C SER A 64 -11.48 2.78 9.88
N TYR A 65 -12.52 3.53 9.50
CA TYR A 65 -12.45 4.54 8.43
C TYR A 65 -11.83 5.86 8.92
N ILE A 66 -12.06 6.27 10.16
CA ILE A 66 -11.58 7.56 10.69
C ILE A 66 -10.16 7.46 11.27
N ALA A 67 -9.86 6.39 12.00
CA ALA A 67 -8.58 6.16 12.66
C ALA A 67 -7.35 6.29 11.75
N PRO A 68 -7.36 5.84 10.48
CA PRO A 68 -6.23 6.05 9.58
C PRO A 68 -5.93 7.54 9.31
N HIS A 69 -6.93 8.43 9.36
CA HIS A 69 -6.72 9.86 9.17
C HIS A 69 -6.08 10.51 10.40
N LEU A 70 -6.52 10.15 11.60
CA LEU A 70 -5.92 10.64 12.85
C LEU A 70 -4.49 10.12 13.01
N ASN A 71 -4.28 8.83 12.75
CA ASN A 71 -2.98 8.20 12.84
C ASN A 71 -1.97 8.76 11.82
N ASN A 72 -2.44 9.29 10.69
CA ASN A 72 -1.58 9.98 9.73
C ASN A 72 -0.91 11.22 10.34
N LEU A 73 -1.57 11.97 11.23
CA LEU A 73 -0.96 13.11 11.92
C LEU A 73 0.22 12.67 12.81
N TYR A 74 0.04 11.55 13.51
CA TYR A 74 1.10 10.93 14.30
C TYR A 74 2.27 10.49 13.42
N PHE A 75 1.98 9.82 12.29
CA PHE A 75 3.01 9.39 11.35
C PHE A 75 3.78 10.54 10.71
N LEU A 76 3.13 11.66 10.40
CA LEU A 76 3.80 12.85 9.91
C LEU A 76 4.81 13.39 10.94
N THR A 77 4.40 13.44 12.21
CA THR A 77 5.28 13.84 13.32
C THR A 77 6.45 12.87 13.47
N LEU A 78 6.20 11.57 13.35
CA LEU A 78 7.23 10.54 13.40
C LEU A 78 8.22 10.66 12.21
N CYS A 79 7.72 10.97 11.02
CA CYS A 79 8.52 11.21 9.82
C CYS A 79 9.42 12.44 9.96
N GLN A 80 8.97 13.50 10.64
CA GLN A 80 9.80 14.66 10.94
C GLN A 80 10.95 14.30 11.89
N ARG A 81 10.71 13.43 12.88
CA ARG A 81 11.72 13.07 13.88
C ARG A 81 12.72 12.01 13.40
N TYR A 82 12.24 10.96 12.74
CA TYR A 82 13.06 9.79 12.38
C TYR A 82 13.35 9.68 10.87
N GLY A 83 12.75 10.56 10.06
CA GLY A 83 12.84 10.52 8.61
C GLY A 83 11.85 9.54 7.97
N VAL A 84 11.34 9.93 6.81
CA VAL A 84 10.30 9.19 6.07
C VAL A 84 10.73 7.75 5.76
N TYR A 85 12.01 7.54 5.40
CA TYR A 85 12.53 6.22 5.07
C TYR A 85 12.41 5.20 6.21
N GLN A 86 12.84 5.59 7.42
CA GLN A 86 12.83 4.70 8.57
C GLN A 86 11.41 4.42 9.05
N VAL A 87 10.55 5.44 9.05
CA VAL A 87 9.14 5.28 9.43
C VAL A 87 8.44 4.29 8.51
N ILE A 88 8.57 4.44 7.19
CA ILE A 88 7.94 3.51 6.23
C ILE A 88 8.50 2.09 6.41
N ARG A 89 9.81 1.94 6.61
CA ARG A 89 10.42 0.64 6.87
C ARG A 89 9.88 -0.01 8.15
N TRP A 90 9.74 0.75 9.22
CA TRP A 90 9.13 0.25 10.47
C TRP A 90 7.67 -0.12 10.29
N LEU A 91 6.90 0.63 9.50
CA LEU A 91 5.51 0.28 9.20
C LEU A 91 5.40 -1.04 8.43
N PHE A 92 6.28 -1.28 7.45
CA PHE A 92 6.31 -2.57 6.74
C PHE A 92 6.74 -3.73 7.64
N MET A 93 7.74 -3.52 8.52
CA MET A 93 8.16 -4.53 9.49
C MET A 93 7.07 -4.83 10.52
N LEU A 94 6.41 -3.80 11.05
CA LEU A 94 5.31 -3.94 11.99
C LEU A 94 4.12 -4.67 11.36
N LYS A 95 3.75 -4.30 10.13
CA LYS A 95 2.74 -5.01 9.34
C LYS A 95 3.10 -6.49 9.19
N LEU A 96 4.31 -6.79 8.75
CA LEU A 96 4.78 -8.17 8.59
C LEU A 96 4.72 -8.95 9.92
N GLY A 97 5.23 -8.36 11.00
CA GLY A 97 5.22 -8.95 12.33
C GLY A 97 3.81 -9.24 12.83
N LEU A 98 2.88 -8.28 12.68
CA LEU A 98 1.48 -8.47 13.05
C LEU A 98 0.79 -9.55 12.23
N SER A 99 1.06 -9.62 10.92
CA SER A 99 0.49 -10.67 10.07
C SER A 99 1.04 -12.05 10.39
N VAL A 100 2.34 -12.18 10.65
CA VAL A 100 2.95 -13.45 11.07
C VAL A 100 2.44 -13.86 12.46
N ALA A 101 2.32 -12.92 13.40
CA ALA A 101 1.75 -13.21 14.72
C ALA A 101 0.30 -13.69 14.61
N MET A 102 -0.51 -13.06 13.74
CA MET A 102 -1.89 -13.51 13.48
C MET A 102 -1.92 -14.91 12.83
N LEU A 103 -0.99 -15.21 11.92
CA LEU A 103 -0.88 -16.54 11.31
C LEU A 103 -0.61 -17.62 12.36
N LEU A 104 0.28 -17.35 13.32
CA LEU A 104 0.65 -18.27 14.38
C LEU A 104 -0.45 -18.42 15.45
N ALA A 105 -1.18 -17.33 15.73
CA ALA A 105 -2.26 -17.33 16.71
C ALA A 105 -3.55 -18.00 16.20
N GLY A 106 -3.76 -18.04 14.89
CA GLY A 106 -4.96 -18.62 14.28
C GLY A 106 -6.22 -17.75 14.42
N ALA A 107 -7.32 -18.21 13.82
CA ALA A 107 -8.57 -17.44 13.71
C ALA A 107 -9.45 -17.46 14.98
N ASP A 108 -9.05 -18.19 16.02
CA ASP A 108 -9.88 -18.46 17.20
C ASP A 108 -9.87 -17.28 18.21
N HIS A 109 -8.84 -16.45 18.18
CA HIS A 109 -8.70 -15.30 19.07
C HIS A 109 -9.38 -14.04 18.50
N ILE A 110 -10.68 -13.89 18.73
CA ILE A 110 -11.53 -12.82 18.15
C ILE A 110 -11.01 -11.41 18.48
N TYR A 111 -10.60 -11.14 19.72
CA TYR A 111 -10.06 -9.83 20.10
C TYR A 111 -8.75 -9.51 19.36
N LEU A 112 -7.87 -10.50 19.22
CA LEU A 112 -6.62 -10.35 18.47
C LEU A 112 -6.90 -10.12 16.98
N LEU A 113 -7.85 -10.86 16.42
CA LEU A 113 -8.30 -10.73 15.03
C LEU A 113 -8.90 -9.34 14.76
N CYS A 114 -9.72 -8.83 15.67
CA CYS A 114 -10.29 -7.48 15.61
C CYS A 114 -9.19 -6.40 15.61
N VAL A 115 -8.26 -6.48 16.56
CA VAL A 115 -7.11 -5.56 16.64
C VAL A 115 -6.24 -5.65 15.38
N PHE A 116 -6.02 -6.86 14.86
CA PHE A 116 -5.25 -7.08 13.65
C PHE A 116 -5.92 -6.47 12.41
N ILE A 117 -7.21 -6.73 12.19
CA ILE A 117 -7.97 -6.17 11.07
C ILE A 117 -7.94 -4.63 11.10
N ALA A 118 -8.22 -4.03 12.27
CA ALA A 118 -8.20 -2.59 12.44
C ALA A 118 -6.79 -2.01 12.21
N SER A 119 -5.76 -2.61 12.81
CA SER A 119 -4.37 -2.13 12.70
C SER A 119 -3.83 -2.28 11.28
N ASN A 120 -4.10 -3.41 10.62
CA ASN A 120 -3.66 -3.65 9.24
C ASN A 120 -4.21 -2.57 8.30
N ARG A 121 -5.48 -2.20 8.49
CA ARG A 121 -6.11 -1.13 7.71
C ARG A 121 -5.50 0.24 7.99
N VAL A 122 -5.38 0.61 9.27
CA VAL A 122 -4.82 1.89 9.72
C VAL A 122 -3.39 2.09 9.20
N PHE A 123 -2.54 1.07 9.30
CA PHE A 123 -1.15 1.15 8.84
C PHE A 123 -1.03 1.15 7.33
N THR A 124 -1.86 0.36 6.65
CA THR A 124 -1.86 0.30 5.18
C THR A 124 -2.29 1.64 4.58
N GLU A 125 -3.42 2.17 4.99
CA GLU A 125 -3.91 3.44 4.46
C GLU A 125 -3.01 4.63 4.89
N GLY A 126 -2.52 4.62 6.13
CA GLY A 126 -1.54 5.61 6.60
C GLY A 126 -0.27 5.60 5.74
N THR A 127 0.26 4.43 5.41
CA THR A 127 1.45 4.32 4.54
C THR A 127 1.17 4.85 3.13
N CYS A 128 0.00 4.55 2.55
CA CYS A 128 -0.41 5.13 1.26
C CYS A 128 -0.37 6.66 1.25
N LYS A 129 -0.78 7.30 2.35
CA LYS A 129 -0.74 8.77 2.51
C LYS A 129 0.70 9.28 2.66
N LEU A 130 1.53 8.61 3.47
CA LEU A 130 2.94 8.98 3.67
C LEU A 130 3.77 8.89 2.39
N LEU A 131 3.49 7.93 1.50
CA LEU A 131 4.24 7.79 0.24
C LEU A 131 4.13 9.02 -0.65
N LYS A 132 3.11 9.86 -0.50
CA LYS A 132 3.03 11.15 -1.21
C LYS A 132 4.19 12.09 -0.85
N LEU A 133 4.72 12.01 0.38
CA LEU A 133 5.92 12.76 0.78
C LEU A 133 7.16 12.30 0.02
N VAL A 134 7.28 10.98 -0.20
CA VAL A 134 8.41 10.40 -0.95
C VAL A 134 8.34 10.82 -2.42
N ILE A 135 7.14 10.95 -2.99
CA ILE A 135 6.96 11.51 -4.34
C ILE A 135 7.51 12.94 -4.39
N SER A 136 7.24 13.76 -3.37
CA SER A 136 7.81 15.11 -3.28
C SER A 136 9.34 15.08 -3.19
N ASP A 137 9.92 14.18 -2.39
CA ASP A 137 11.37 14.03 -2.31
C ASP A 137 11.99 13.58 -3.66
N LEU A 138 11.28 12.77 -4.46
CA LEU A 138 11.69 12.38 -5.80
C LEU A 138 11.62 13.54 -6.82
N VAL A 139 10.63 14.43 -6.69
CA VAL A 139 10.57 15.68 -7.48
C VAL A 139 11.81 16.53 -7.21
N ASP A 140 12.24 16.59 -5.96
CA ASP A 140 13.43 17.35 -5.56
C ASP A 140 14.71 16.72 -6.12
N GLU A 141 14.80 15.38 -6.09
CA GLU A 141 15.92 14.64 -6.71
C GLU A 141 15.98 14.89 -8.23
N ASP A 142 14.86 14.79 -8.95
CA ASP A 142 14.81 15.04 -10.40
C ASP A 142 15.18 16.50 -10.75
N PHE A 143 14.69 17.47 -9.97
CA PHE A 143 15.01 18.88 -10.16
C PHE A 143 16.52 19.15 -10.07
N VAL A 144 17.18 18.63 -9.03
CA VAL A 144 18.61 18.85 -8.79
C VAL A 144 19.48 18.07 -9.76
N ILE A 145 19.21 16.77 -9.97
CA ILE A 145 20.03 15.92 -10.83
C ILE A 145 19.97 16.38 -12.30
N ASN A 146 18.77 16.71 -12.79
CA ASN A 146 18.58 17.10 -14.18
C ASN A 146 18.71 18.63 -14.40
N ARG A 147 19.11 19.40 -13.37
CA ARG A 147 19.27 20.86 -13.39
C ARG A 147 18.11 21.57 -14.11
N ARG A 148 16.89 21.17 -13.78
CA ARG A 148 15.70 21.70 -14.46
C ARG A 148 15.43 23.12 -14.01
N GLN A 149 14.89 23.94 -14.93
CA GLN A 149 14.49 25.32 -14.62
C GLN A 149 13.28 25.37 -13.68
N GLN A 150 12.38 24.37 -13.76
CA GLN A 150 11.19 24.27 -12.91
C GLN A 150 10.99 22.82 -12.46
N ALA A 151 10.42 22.65 -11.26
CA ALA A 151 10.06 21.35 -10.72
C ALA A 151 8.86 20.78 -11.48
N ALA A 152 9.07 19.67 -12.19
CA ALA A 152 8.05 18.98 -12.97
C ALA A 152 7.16 18.08 -12.07
N SER A 153 6.65 18.64 -10.98
CA SER A 153 5.90 17.91 -9.94
C SER A 153 4.68 17.21 -10.53
N ALA A 154 3.86 17.91 -11.31
CA ALA A 154 2.65 17.35 -11.93
C ALA A 154 2.96 16.14 -12.83
N LEU A 155 4.03 16.22 -13.63
CA LEU A 155 4.44 15.11 -14.50
C LEU A 155 4.94 13.92 -13.68
N LEU A 156 5.72 14.14 -12.61
CA LEU A 156 6.20 13.07 -11.76
C LEU A 156 5.05 12.40 -10.99
N PHE A 157 4.14 13.19 -10.40
CA PHE A 157 2.92 12.67 -9.75
C PHE A 157 2.05 11.90 -10.75
N GLY A 158 1.87 12.42 -11.96
CA GLY A 158 1.15 11.75 -13.04
C GLY A 158 1.79 10.42 -13.44
N MET A 159 3.12 10.36 -13.50
CA MET A 159 3.84 9.14 -13.84
C MET A 159 3.83 8.08 -12.76
N VAL A 160 3.99 8.47 -11.50
CA VAL A 160 3.77 7.55 -10.38
C VAL A 160 2.34 7.03 -10.47
N ALA A 161 1.35 7.89 -10.65
CA ALA A 161 -0.04 7.48 -10.73
C ALA A 161 -0.29 6.51 -11.90
N LEU A 162 0.28 6.74 -13.08
CA LEU A 162 0.17 5.84 -14.23
C LEU A 162 0.72 4.44 -13.92
N LEU A 163 1.86 4.36 -13.23
CA LEU A 163 2.49 3.08 -12.91
C LEU A 163 1.82 2.36 -11.74
N THR A 164 1.20 3.08 -10.80
CA THR A 164 0.72 2.49 -9.55
C THR A 164 -0.80 2.31 -9.49
N LYS A 165 -1.58 3.10 -10.25
CA LYS A 165 -3.04 2.95 -10.32
C LYS A 165 -3.51 1.58 -10.83
N PRO A 166 -2.80 0.86 -11.72
CA PRO A 166 -3.18 -0.52 -12.06
C PRO A 166 -3.32 -1.44 -10.83
N GLY A 167 -2.61 -1.16 -9.73
CA GLY A 167 -2.78 -1.87 -8.46
C GLY A 167 -4.21 -1.79 -7.90
N GLN A 168 -4.94 -0.71 -8.17
CA GLN A 168 -6.36 -0.57 -7.78
C GLN A 168 -7.25 -1.55 -8.53
N THR A 169 -6.98 -1.78 -9.82
CA THR A 169 -7.70 -2.74 -10.66
C THR A 169 -7.33 -4.17 -10.29
N PHE A 170 -6.07 -4.43 -9.96
CA PHE A 170 -5.62 -5.76 -9.54
C PHE A 170 -6.20 -6.18 -8.17
N ALA A 171 -6.46 -5.23 -7.28
CA ALA A 171 -6.99 -5.51 -5.95
C ALA A 171 -8.26 -6.39 -5.95
N PRO A 172 -9.38 -5.99 -6.58
CA PRO A 172 -10.58 -6.82 -6.64
C PRO A 172 -10.36 -8.07 -7.51
N LEU A 173 -9.63 -8.00 -8.63
CA LEU A 173 -9.43 -9.15 -9.52
C LEU A 173 -8.68 -10.29 -8.83
N ILE A 174 -7.52 -9.98 -8.22
CA ILE A 174 -6.71 -10.97 -7.50
C ILE A 174 -7.45 -11.42 -6.24
N GLY A 175 -8.14 -10.53 -5.54
CA GLY A 175 -8.85 -10.91 -4.33
C GLY A 175 -10.04 -11.83 -4.58
N THR A 176 -10.84 -11.57 -5.61
CA THR A 176 -11.95 -12.46 -5.98
C THR A 176 -11.42 -13.80 -6.51
N TRP A 177 -10.37 -13.77 -7.34
CA TRP A 177 -9.72 -15.00 -7.79
C TRP A 177 -9.18 -15.83 -6.62
N LEU A 178 -8.51 -15.19 -5.66
CA LEU A 178 -7.96 -15.84 -4.48
C LEU A 178 -9.07 -16.41 -3.58
N LEU A 179 -10.18 -15.68 -3.44
CA LEU A 179 -11.34 -16.17 -2.71
C LEU A 179 -11.92 -17.40 -3.41
N CYS A 180 -12.13 -17.35 -4.72
CA CYS A 180 -12.62 -18.47 -5.52
C CYS A 180 -11.70 -19.70 -5.40
N VAL A 181 -10.37 -19.52 -5.41
CA VAL A 181 -9.41 -20.62 -5.18
C VAL A 181 -9.53 -21.22 -3.79
N TYR A 182 -9.73 -20.41 -2.74
CA TYR A 182 -9.80 -20.90 -1.36
C TYR A 182 -11.18 -21.43 -0.94
N THR A 183 -12.25 -20.96 -1.57
CA THR A 183 -13.63 -21.26 -1.15
C THR A 183 -14.45 -22.00 -2.20
N GLY A 184 -14.00 -22.06 -3.45
CA GLY A 184 -14.79 -22.55 -4.58
C GLY A 184 -15.99 -21.67 -4.92
N TYR A 185 -16.06 -20.45 -4.38
CA TYR A 185 -17.22 -19.56 -4.49
C TYR A 185 -16.85 -18.31 -5.30
N ASP A 186 -17.56 -18.06 -6.40
CA ASP A 186 -17.48 -16.77 -7.09
C ASP A 186 -18.38 -15.77 -6.36
N ILE A 187 -17.83 -14.62 -5.95
CA ILE A 187 -18.59 -13.53 -5.30
C ILE A 187 -19.70 -13.02 -6.23
N PHE A 188 -19.52 -13.18 -7.55
CA PHE A 188 -20.46 -12.71 -8.58
C PHE A 188 -21.55 -13.73 -8.92
N GLU A 189 -21.37 -15.02 -8.60
CA GLU A 189 -22.43 -16.02 -8.77
C GLU A 189 -23.04 -16.39 -7.41
N ARG A 190 -24.28 -15.96 -7.18
CA ARG A 190 -25.10 -16.43 -6.06
C ARG A 190 -25.54 -17.91 -6.19
N GLN A 191 -24.92 -18.68 -7.07
CA GLN A 191 -25.15 -20.11 -7.22
C GLN A 191 -23.81 -20.84 -7.33
N PRO A 192 -23.65 -21.99 -6.64
CA PRO A 192 -22.42 -22.75 -6.70
C PRO A 192 -22.22 -23.24 -8.14
N VAL A 193 -21.10 -22.85 -8.77
CA VAL A 193 -20.66 -23.38 -10.07
C VAL A 193 -20.29 -24.84 -9.88
N LYS A 194 -21.29 -25.71 -9.99
CA LYS A 194 -21.05 -27.02 -10.57
C LYS A 194 -20.85 -26.78 -12.07
N ASP A 195 -19.85 -27.44 -12.61
CA ASP A 195 -19.43 -27.44 -14.00
C ASP A 195 -18.46 -26.30 -14.35
N THR A 196 -17.16 -26.59 -14.28
CA THR A 196 -16.33 -26.82 -15.50
C THR A 196 -14.84 -27.01 -15.13
N LEU A 197 -14.38 -28.26 -15.25
CA LEU A 197 -13.01 -28.70 -15.58
C LEU A 197 -11.85 -28.48 -14.58
N VAL A 198 -11.80 -29.24 -13.48
CA VAL A 198 -10.68 -30.15 -13.11
C VAL A 198 -11.27 -31.18 -12.13
N SER A 199 -11.37 -32.44 -12.55
CA SER A 199 -11.86 -33.55 -11.72
C SER A 199 -10.86 -33.91 -10.62
N VAL A 200 -11.19 -33.57 -9.37
CA VAL A 200 -10.64 -34.20 -8.16
C VAL A 200 -11.81 -34.97 -7.50
N PRO A 201 -11.63 -36.22 -7.03
CA PRO A 201 -12.74 -37.13 -6.78
C PRO A 201 -13.61 -36.72 -5.59
N ASP A 202 -14.91 -36.91 -5.76
CA ASP A 202 -15.96 -36.78 -4.75
C ASP A 202 -15.66 -37.59 -3.48
N THR A 203 -15.55 -36.88 -2.36
CA THR A 203 -15.85 -37.43 -1.03
C THR A 203 -16.78 -36.47 -0.30
N ALA A 204 -18.04 -36.45 -0.74
CA ALA A 204 -19.12 -35.83 0.00
C ALA A 204 -19.64 -36.81 1.06
N THR A 205 -19.24 -36.61 2.31
CA THR A 205 -20.00 -37.03 3.50
C THR A 205 -20.18 -35.81 4.38
N GLY A 206 -21.44 -35.43 4.61
CA GLY A 206 -21.81 -34.10 5.08
C GLY A 206 -21.49 -33.83 6.55
N LEU A 207 -20.89 -32.65 6.82
CA LEU A 207 -21.15 -31.78 7.97
C LEU A 207 -20.38 -30.44 7.80
N GLY A 208 -21.07 -29.35 7.43
CA GLY A 208 -20.55 -27.98 7.46
C GLY A 208 -19.58 -27.60 6.33
N THR A 209 -19.79 -26.45 5.68
CA THR A 209 -18.85 -25.86 4.72
C THR A 209 -17.42 -25.82 5.29
N PRO A 210 -16.33 -26.16 4.54
CA PRO A 210 -15.01 -25.64 4.88
C PRO A 210 -15.14 -24.12 4.71
N PRO A 211 -15.16 -23.36 5.82
CA PRO A 211 -16.04 -22.22 5.88
C PRO A 211 -15.38 -21.07 5.13
N LEU A 212 -16.17 -20.30 4.38
CA LEU A 212 -15.80 -19.00 3.81
C LEU A 212 -14.92 -18.18 4.78
N ARG A 213 -15.17 -18.29 6.09
CA ARG A 213 -14.35 -17.80 7.21
C ARG A 213 -12.85 -18.17 7.14
N LEU A 214 -12.49 -19.42 6.86
CA LEU A 214 -11.09 -19.87 6.76
C LEU A 214 -10.39 -19.29 5.52
N GLY A 215 -11.09 -19.24 4.38
CA GLY A 215 -10.60 -18.56 3.18
C GLY A 215 -10.37 -17.06 3.41
N CYS A 216 -11.31 -16.40 4.10
CA CYS A 216 -11.18 -15.01 4.52
C CYS A 216 -9.98 -14.80 5.44
N PHE A 217 -9.74 -15.70 6.39
CA PHE A 217 -8.62 -15.62 7.32
C PHE A 217 -7.27 -15.74 6.59
N TYR A 218 -7.11 -16.75 5.73
CA TYR A 218 -5.88 -16.92 4.95
C TYR A 218 -5.63 -15.74 4.03
N MET A 219 -6.67 -15.24 3.37
CA MET A 219 -6.58 -14.06 2.52
C MET A 219 -6.20 -12.80 3.32
N LEU A 220 -6.79 -12.61 4.51
CA LEU A 220 -6.48 -11.51 5.42
C LEU A 220 -5.04 -11.55 5.94
N VAL A 221 -4.39 -12.72 6.02
CA VAL A 221 -3.05 -12.87 6.58
C VAL A 221 -1.96 -12.98 5.50
N PHE A 222 -2.14 -13.84 4.50
CA PHE A 222 -1.12 -14.06 3.46
C PHE A 222 -0.95 -12.89 2.52
N VAL A 223 -2.02 -12.16 2.16
CA VAL A 223 -1.91 -11.01 1.26
C VAL A 223 -1.06 -9.90 1.90
N PRO A 224 -1.28 -9.49 3.17
CA PRO A 224 -0.38 -8.57 3.85
C PRO A 224 1.07 -9.05 3.94
N ILE A 225 1.33 -10.34 4.24
CA ILE A 225 2.68 -10.91 4.33
C ILE A 225 3.41 -10.76 2.98
N THR A 226 2.80 -11.27 1.90
CA THR A 226 3.37 -11.19 0.56
C THR A 226 3.62 -9.75 0.15
N CYS A 227 2.65 -8.87 0.39
CA CYS A 227 2.82 -7.45 0.11
C CYS A 227 3.98 -6.84 0.93
N ALA A 228 4.07 -7.11 2.23
CA ALA A 228 5.12 -6.56 3.09
C ALA A 228 6.52 -7.03 2.67
N LEU A 229 6.67 -8.31 2.29
CA LEU A 229 7.94 -8.84 1.80
C LEU A 229 8.38 -8.17 0.50
N LEU A 230 7.47 -8.05 -0.49
CA LEU A 230 7.75 -7.36 -1.75
C LEU A 230 8.08 -5.87 -1.51
N GLN A 231 7.33 -5.22 -0.61
CA GLN A 231 7.55 -3.83 -0.22
C GLN A 231 8.91 -3.63 0.45
N LEU A 232 9.28 -4.47 1.41
CA LEU A 232 10.59 -4.41 2.07
C LEU A 232 11.73 -4.67 1.09
N ALA A 233 11.57 -5.66 0.20
CA ALA A 233 12.57 -5.95 -0.83
C ALA A 233 12.79 -4.74 -1.75
N ALA A 234 11.72 -4.13 -2.28
CA ALA A 234 11.83 -2.94 -3.11
C ALA A 234 12.34 -1.71 -2.33
N TRP A 235 11.88 -1.52 -1.09
CA TRP A 235 12.27 -0.40 -0.23
C TRP A 235 13.72 -0.47 0.23
N SER A 236 14.28 -1.67 0.39
CA SER A 236 15.69 -1.86 0.71
C SER A 236 16.63 -1.33 -0.39
N ARG A 237 16.15 -1.25 -1.63
CA ARG A 237 16.91 -0.75 -2.79
C ARG A 237 16.75 0.74 -3.03
N PHE A 238 15.84 1.40 -2.30
CA PHE A 238 15.62 2.83 -2.39
C PHE A 238 16.71 3.58 -1.60
N THR A 239 17.50 4.41 -2.29
CA THR A 239 18.70 5.05 -1.71
C THR A 239 18.53 6.52 -1.37
N LEU A 240 17.37 7.11 -1.69
CA LEU A 240 17.10 8.52 -1.49
C LEU A 240 16.62 8.78 -0.04
N HIS A 241 17.56 8.74 0.91
CA HIS A 241 17.29 9.02 2.32
C HIS A 241 18.53 9.52 3.05
N GLY A 242 18.36 9.99 4.29
CA GLY A 242 19.45 10.45 5.15
C GLY A 242 20.30 11.56 4.53
N ARG A 243 21.63 11.39 4.54
CA ARG A 243 22.60 12.38 4.02
C ARG A 243 22.38 12.72 2.53
N LYS A 244 22.00 11.73 1.71
CA LYS A 244 21.74 11.95 0.27
C LYS A 244 20.55 12.88 0.06
N LEU A 245 19.46 12.64 0.79
CA LEU A 245 18.26 13.48 0.73
C LEU A 245 18.54 14.89 1.27
N GLN A 246 19.27 15.02 2.39
CA GLN A 246 19.68 16.32 2.92
C GLN A 246 20.50 17.11 1.90
N GLY A 247 21.47 16.49 1.24
CA GLY A 247 22.28 17.12 0.20
C GLY A 247 21.44 17.65 -0.97
N ILE A 248 20.45 16.87 -1.43
CA ILE A 248 19.53 17.30 -2.49
C ILE A 248 18.68 18.49 -2.03
N LYS A 249 18.16 18.46 -0.80
CA LYS A 249 17.37 19.58 -0.25
C LYS A 249 18.19 20.86 -0.10
N THR A 250 19.44 20.76 0.36
CA THR A 250 20.35 21.92 0.46
C THR A 250 20.71 22.48 -0.92
N LEU A 251 20.96 21.62 -1.91
CA LEU A 251 21.24 22.05 -3.29
C LEU A 251 20.05 22.79 -3.90
N ARG A 252 18.84 22.28 -3.69
CA ARG A 252 17.60 22.93 -4.16
C ARG A 252 17.40 24.31 -3.53
N GLN A 253 17.60 24.43 -2.22
CA GLN A 253 17.52 25.72 -1.51
C GLN A 253 18.56 26.71 -2.04
N GLY A 254 19.80 26.27 -2.26
CA GLY A 254 20.87 27.09 -2.84
C GLY A 254 20.54 27.59 -4.25
N SER A 255 19.95 26.76 -5.11
CA SER A 255 19.50 27.17 -6.45
C SER A 255 18.37 28.20 -6.41
N HIS A 256 17.44 28.08 -5.47
CA HIS A 256 16.37 29.07 -5.28
C HIS A 256 16.91 30.41 -4.78
N GLN A 257 17.89 30.38 -3.87
CA GLN A 257 18.53 31.59 -3.34
C GLN A 257 19.36 32.31 -4.42
N GLY A 258 20.12 31.56 -5.23
CA GLY A 258 20.88 32.11 -6.35
C GLY A 258 19.98 32.80 -7.39
N HIS A 259 18.84 32.19 -7.73
CA HIS A 259 17.88 32.79 -8.65
C HIS A 259 17.21 34.06 -8.08
N LEU A 260 16.96 34.13 -6.78
CA LEU A 260 16.42 35.34 -6.13
C LEU A 260 17.42 36.49 -6.09
N ILE A 261 18.71 36.19 -5.93
CA ILE A 261 19.78 37.21 -5.95
C ILE A 261 19.98 37.75 -7.37
N ASP A 262 19.94 36.87 -8.39
CA ASP A 262 20.09 37.26 -9.80
C ASP A 262 18.93 38.14 -10.28
N VAL A 263 17.70 37.87 -9.84
CA VAL A 263 16.52 38.72 -10.13
C VAL A 263 16.58 40.08 -9.42
N LYS A 264 17.29 40.19 -8.30
CA LYS A 264 17.43 41.46 -7.55
C LYS A 264 18.64 42.29 -7.99
N ALA A 265 19.53 41.73 -8.80
CA ALA A 265 20.73 42.37 -9.33
C ALA A 265 20.55 42.96 -10.74
N ILE A 266 19.32 42.89 -11.29
CA ILE A 266 18.87 43.51 -12.55
C ILE A 266 17.93 44.66 -12.21
#